data_AF-A0A3C1KGV0-F1
#
_entry.id   AF-A0A3C1KGV0-F1
#
_cell.length_a   1.000
_cell.length_b   1.000
_cell.length_c   1.000
_cell.angle_alpha   90.00
_cell.angle_beta   90.00
_cell.angle_gamma   90.00
#
_symmetry.space_group_name_H-M   'P 1'
#
loop_
_entity.id
_entity.type
_entity.pdbx_description
1 polymer ?
#
loop_
_entity_poly.entity_id
_entity_poly.type
_entity_poly.pdbx_seq_one_letter_code
_entity_poly.pdbx_strand_id
1 'polypeptide(L)' 'MPMSSSAKDAARPNRGRAAGPANRAALLAAAREVFGEQGLSAPLSAVARRAGVGQGSLYRHFPTRTALAAAV' A
#
# COMPACT_ATOMS: atom_id res chain seq x y z
N MET A 1 16.77 17.17 11.65
CA MET A 1 16.79 16.49 10.34
C MET A 1 15.36 16.15 9.91
N PRO A 2 14.79 16.80 8.88
CA PRO A 2 13.55 16.35 8.25
C PRO A 2 13.86 15.62 6.93
N MET A 3 13.79 14.28 6.92
CA MET A 3 13.86 13.50 5.68
C MET A 3 12.49 13.46 5.00
N SER A 4 12.44 14.15 3.86
CA SER A 4 11.80 13.76 2.60
C SER A 4 10.27 13.51 2.55
N SER A 5 9.60 14.56 2.08
CA SER A 5 8.64 14.57 0.96
C SER A 5 8.23 13.23 0.32
N SER A 6 6.92 13.04 0.15
CA SER A 6 6.40 12.73 -1.19
C SER A 6 4.94 13.12 -1.34
N ALA A 7 4.77 14.20 -2.10
CA ALA A 7 3.56 14.63 -2.75
C ALA A 7 3.05 13.61 -3.78
N LYS A 8 1.78 13.82 -4.17
CA LYS A 8 0.97 13.18 -5.22
C LYS A 8 0.10 12.01 -4.76
N ASP A 9 -0.98 12.35 -4.07
CA ASP A 9 -2.24 11.60 -4.09
C ASP A 9 -2.90 11.80 -5.48
N ALA A 10 -2.28 11.23 -6.51
CA ALA A 10 -2.80 11.28 -7.87
C ALA A 10 -3.53 9.98 -8.21
N ALA A 11 -4.80 10.17 -8.55
CA ALA A 11 -5.68 9.32 -9.35
C ALA A 11 -6.42 8.17 -8.63
N ARG A 12 -7.66 8.48 -8.22
CA ARG A 12 -8.77 7.55 -8.48
C ARG A 12 -8.95 7.41 -10.01
N PRO A 13 -9.24 6.20 -10.49
CA PRO A 13 -10.60 6.00 -10.98
C PRO A 13 -11.27 4.82 -10.28
N ASN A 14 -12.56 5.00 -10.01
CA ASN A 14 -13.53 4.03 -9.58
C ASN A 14 -13.56 2.81 -10.51
N ARG A 15 -12.63 1.88 -10.33
CA ARG A 15 -12.71 0.55 -10.93
C ARG A 15 -13.53 -0.25 -9.90
N GLY A 16 -14.80 -0.48 -10.22
CA GLY A 16 -15.82 -1.07 -9.34
C GLY A 16 -15.37 -2.39 -8.69
N ARG A 17 -16.21 -2.98 -7.83
CA ARG A 17 -15.93 -4.15 -6.94
C ARG A 17 -14.93 -5.21 -7.46
N ALA A 18 -14.82 -5.42 -8.77
CA ALA A 18 -13.80 -6.22 -9.46
C ALA A 18 -12.33 -5.83 -9.20
N ALA A 19 -12.01 -4.59 -8.81
CA ALA A 19 -10.63 -4.19 -8.53
C ALA A 19 -10.15 -4.54 -7.11
N GLY A 20 -11.04 -4.93 -6.20
CA GLY A 20 -10.68 -5.30 -4.81
C GLY A 20 -9.64 -6.43 -4.71
N PRO A 21 -9.85 -7.58 -5.40
CA PRO A 21 -8.90 -8.70 -5.36
C PRO A 21 -7.55 -8.36 -5.98
N ALA A 22 -7.54 -7.68 -7.14
CA ALA A 22 -6.32 -7.30 -7.84
C ALA A 22 -5.50 -6.26 -7.04
N ASN A 23 -6.17 -5.28 -6.43
CA ASN A 23 -5.52 -4.29 -5.57
C ASN A 23 -4.91 -4.96 -4.33
N ARG A 24 -5.62 -5.91 -3.72
CA ARG A 24 -5.09 -6.67 -2.59
C ARG A 24 -3.83 -7.45 -2.98
N ALA A 25 -3.85 -8.15 -4.11
CA ALA A 25 -2.67 -8.89 -4.59
C ALA A 25 -1.48 -7.95 -4.85
N ALA A 26 -1.70 -6.81 -5.50
CA ALA A 26 -0.67 -5.80 -5.73
C ALA A 26 -0.09 -5.23 -4.42
N LEU A 27 -0.95 -4.96 -3.43
CA LEU A 27 -0.54 -4.51 -2.10
C LEU A 27 0.35 -5.53 -1.39
N LEU A 28 0.01 -6.82 -1.46
CA LEU A 28 0.78 -7.89 -0.81
C LEU A 28 2.15 -8.09 -1.49
N ALA A 29 2.19 -8.09 -2.82
CA ALA A 29 3.45 -8.18 -3.56
C ALA A 29 4.38 -7.01 -3.20
N ALA A 30 3.86 -5.78 -3.24
CA ALA A 30 4.61 -4.59 -2.86
C ALA A 30 5.03 -4.61 -1.38
N ALA A 31 4.17 -5.06 -0.47
CA ALA A 31 4.47 -5.17 0.94
C ALA A 31 5.61 -6.15 1.20
N ARG A 32 5.64 -7.27 0.48
CA ARG A 32 6.69 -8.29 0.61
C ARG A 32 8.06 -7.76 0.19
N GLU A 33 8.14 -7.02 -0.91
CA GLU A 33 9.38 -6.34 -1.32
C GLU A 33 9.80 -5.29 -0.30
N VAL A 34 8.88 -4.40 0.07
CA VAL A 34 9.16 -3.27 0.95
C VAL A 34 9.55 -3.73 2.36
N PHE A 35 8.88 -4.75 2.90
CA PHE A 35 9.27 -5.36 4.17
C PHE A 35 10.57 -6.16 4.08
N GLY A 36 10.88 -6.74 2.91
CA GLY A 36 12.17 -7.39 2.68
C GLY A 36 13.34 -6.40 2.63
N GLU A 37 13.14 -5.21 2.05
CA GLU A 37 14.18 -4.19 1.89
C GLU A 37 14.34 -3.30 3.13
N GLN A 38 13.24 -2.89 3.76
CA GLN A 38 13.22 -1.86 4.82
C GLN A 38 12.72 -2.40 6.17
N GLY A 39 12.32 -3.67 6.24
CA GLY A 39 11.70 -4.27 7.42
C GLY A 39 10.30 -3.71 7.73
N LEU A 40 9.74 -4.09 8.88
CA LEU A 40 8.43 -3.60 9.35
C LEU A 40 8.41 -2.08 9.67
N SER A 41 9.52 -1.38 9.54
CA SER A 41 9.57 0.09 9.69
C SER A 41 8.94 0.82 8.49
N ALA A 42 8.75 0.12 7.37
CA ALA A 42 8.28 0.75 6.14
C ALA A 42 6.86 1.36 6.28
N PRO A 43 6.65 2.58 5.75
CA PRO A 43 5.36 3.23 5.81
C PRO A 43 4.38 2.58 4.81
N LEU A 44 3.14 2.37 5.24
CA LEU A 44 2.05 1.87 4.37
C LEU A 44 1.85 2.73 3.11
N SER A 45 2.17 4.01 3.21
CA SER A 45 2.14 4.92 2.08
C SER A 45 3.12 4.53 0.98
N ALA A 46 4.32 4.06 1.33
CA ALA A 46 5.30 3.53 0.37
C ALA A 46 4.79 2.26 -0.30
N VAL A 47 4.15 1.37 0.45
CA VAL A 47 3.56 0.14 -0.11
C VAL A 47 2.46 0.45 -1.10
N ALA A 48 1.51 1.34 -0.79
CA ALA A 48 0.44 1.67 -1.73
C ALA A 48 0.96 2.36 -2.99
N ARG A 49 1.96 3.25 -2.85
CA ARG A 49 2.64 3.85 -3.99
C ARG A 49 3.33 2.81 -4.86
N ARG A 50 4.05 1.87 -4.26
CA ARG A 50 4.70 0.74 -4.95
C ARG A 50 3.69 -0.17 -5.65
N ALA A 51 2.55 -0.42 -5.00
CA ALA A 51 1.46 -1.22 -5.54
C ALA A 51 0.62 -0.50 -6.62
N GLY A 52 0.79 0.81 -6.80
CA GLY A 52 -0.07 1.62 -7.67
C GLY A 52 -1.53 1.71 -7.19
N VAL A 53 -1.76 1.50 -5.90
CA VAL A 53 -3.09 1.49 -5.28
C VAL A 53 -3.28 2.77 -4.46
N GLY A 54 -4.43 3.44 -4.64
CA GLY A 54 -4.74 4.63 -3.85
C GLY A 54 -4.85 4.34 -2.35
N GLN A 55 -4.37 5.27 -1.51
CA GLN A 55 -4.36 5.14 -0.04
C GLN A 55 -5.72 4.72 0.52
N GLY A 56 -6.82 5.30 0.02
CA GLY A 56 -8.18 4.97 0.48
C GLY A 56 -8.59 3.52 0.23
N SER A 57 -8.01 2.84 -0.77
CA SER A 57 -8.25 1.41 -1.01
C SER A 57 -7.37 0.55 -0.10
N LEU A 58 -6.11 0.96 0.14
CA LEU A 58 -5.25 0.30 1.12
C LEU A 58 -5.90 0.33 2.49
N TYR A 59 -6.28 1.50 3.01
CA TYR A 59 -6.91 1.62 4.33
C TYR A 59 -8.25 0.88 4.45
N ARG A 60 -8.95 0.66 3.33
CA ARG A 60 -10.17 -0.18 3.30
C ARG A 60 -9.90 -1.67 3.49
N HIS A 61 -8.74 -2.17 3.05
CA HIS A 61 -8.36 -3.58 3.14
C HIS A 61 -7.42 -3.87 4.32
N PHE A 62 -6.56 -2.92 4.64
CA PHE A 62 -5.50 -2.99 5.65
C PHE A 62 -5.48 -1.69 6.44
N PRO A 63 -6.38 -1.55 7.45
CA PRO A 63 -6.43 -0.34 8.26
C PRO A 63 -5.15 -0.15 9.10
N THR A 64 -4.41 -1.22 9.34
CA THR A 64 -3.18 -1.21 10.14
C THR A 64 -2.03 -1.90 9.41
N ARG A 65 -0.80 -1.52 9.79
CA ARG A 65 0.42 -2.17 9.29
C ARG A 65 0.47 -3.64 9.65
N THR A 66 0.00 -4.00 10.86
CA THR A 66 -0.10 -5.39 11.30
C THR A 66 -1.05 -6.20 10.43
N ALA A 67 -2.16 -5.61 9.95
CA ALA A 67 -3.08 -6.28 9.04
C ALA A 67 -2.42 -6.59 7.69
N LEU A 68 -1.59 -5.66 7.18
CA LEU A 68 -0.83 -5.90 5.95
C LEU A 68 0.27 -6.95 6.16
N ALA A 69 1.02 -6.86 7.28
CA ALA A 69 2.07 -7.80 7.62
C ALA A 69 1.53 -9.21 7.91
N ALA A 70 0.32 -9.34 8.49
CA ALA A 70 -0.32 -10.64 8.71
C ALA A 70 -0.86 -11.28 7.41
N ALA A 71 -0.93 -10.51 6.32
CA ALA A 71 -1.46 -10.98 5.04
C ALA A 71 -0.37 -11.33 4.01
N VAL A 72 0.90 -10.99 4.30
CA VAL A 72 2.11 -11.35 3.53
C VAL A 72 2.79 -12.55 4.19
#